data_AF-A0A3B8ZLR3-F1
#
_entry.id   AF-A0A3B8ZLR3-F1
#
_cell.length_a   1.000
_cell.length_b   1.000
_cell.length_c   1.000
_cell.angle_alpha   90.00
_cell.angle_beta   90.00
_cell.angle_gamma   90.00
#
_symmetry.space_group_name_H-M   'P 1'
#
loop_
_entity.id
_entity.type
_entity.pdbx_description
1 polymer ?
#
loop_
_entity_poly.entity_id
_entity_poly.type
_entity_poly.pdbx_seq_one_letter_code
_entity_poly.pdbx_strand_id
1 'polypeptide(L)' 'MTVSFAFDPDIKDRVRAATDIVDLIGSRLELRRQGPGYVALCPWHNDTRPSMQVNPSKQIWKCWVCDIGGDVF' A
#
# COMPACT_ATOMS: atom_id res chain seq x y z
N MET A 1 18.11 32.38 8.80
CA MET A 1 16.91 31.55 8.60
C MET A 1 17.34 30.27 7.88
N THR A 2 17.89 29.32 8.62
CA THR A 2 18.18 27.99 8.10
C THR A 2 16.91 27.17 8.24
N VAL A 3 16.25 26.88 7.12
CA VAL A 3 15.15 25.90 7.09
C VAL A 3 15.83 24.54 7.23
N SER A 4 15.98 24.09 8.48
CA SER A 4 16.37 22.72 8.76
C SER A 4 15.23 21.84 8.24
N PHE A 5 15.44 21.18 7.10
CA PHE A 5 14.62 20.05 6.66
C PHE A 5 14.88 18.87 7.59
N ALA A 6 14.51 18.99 8.86
CA ALA A 6 14.31 17.84 9.71
C ALA A 6 13.07 17.14 9.16
N PHE A 7 13.22 15.89 8.73
CA PHE A 7 12.06 15.02 8.50
C PHE A 7 11.37 14.88 9.85
N ASP A 8 10.39 15.75 10.10
CA ASP A 8 9.57 15.69 11.29
C ASP A 8 8.77 14.39 11.20
N PRO A 9 8.97 13.41 12.11
CA PRO A 9 8.20 12.17 12.11
C PRO A 9 6.70 12.44 12.13
N ASP A 10 6.26 13.59 12.66
CA ASP A 10 4.89 14.08 12.55
C ASP A 10 4.42 14.16 11.09
N ILE A 11 5.24 14.68 10.18
CA ILE A 11 4.85 14.80 8.76
C ILE A 11 4.67 13.43 8.13
N LYS A 12 5.55 12.46 8.42
CA LYS A 12 5.41 11.09 7.90
C LYS A 12 4.10 10.46 8.37
N ASP A 13 3.79 10.59 9.66
CA ASP A 13 2.58 10.02 10.24
C ASP A 13 1.31 10.71 9.73
N ARG A 14 1.37 12.03 9.51
CA ARG A 14 0.29 12.79 8.88
C ARG A 14 0.02 12.37 7.44
N VAL A 15 1.07 12.16 6.65
CA VAL A 15 0.93 11.63 5.28
C VAL A 15 0.33 10.22 5.31
N ARG A 16 0.77 9.37 6.24
CA ARG A 16 0.17 8.03 6.43
C ARG A 16 -1.32 8.12 6.72
N ALA A 17 -1.70 8.96 7.69
CA ALA A 17 -3.08 9.10 8.14
C ALA A 17 -4.00 9.74 7.07
N ALA A 18 -3.43 10.55 6.17
CA ALA A 18 -4.17 11.20 5.09
C ALA A 18 -4.30 10.34 3.82
N THR A 19 -3.66 9.17 3.77
CA THR A 19 -3.64 8.32 2.58
C THR A 19 -4.39 7.03 2.83
N ASP A 20 -5.39 6.73 1.99
CA ASP A 20 -6.01 5.40 1.97
C ASP A 20 -5.27 4.47 1.00
N ILE A 21 -4.89 3.29 1.48
CA ILE A 21 -4.10 2.34 0.72
C ILE A 21 -4.84 1.70 -0.45
N VAL A 22 -6.18 1.57 -0.36
CA VAL A 22 -7.02 1.03 -1.44
C VAL A 22 -7.06 2.03 -2.57
N ASP A 23 -7.25 3.32 -2.26
CA ASP A 23 -7.24 4.39 -3.26
C ASP A 23 -5.86 4.52 -3.92
N LEU A 24 -4.79 4.50 -3.11
CA LEU A 24 -3.42 4.60 -3.60
C LEU A 24 -3.09 3.46 -4.58
N ILE A 25 -3.34 2.20 -4.18
CA ILE A 25 -3.04 1.04 -5.03
C ILE A 25 -4.00 0.98 -6.22
N GLY A 26 -5.29 1.27 -6.00
CA GLY A 26 -6.33 1.27 -7.02
C GLY A 26 -6.10 2.30 -8.14
N SER A 27 -5.31 3.35 -7.88
CA SER A 27 -4.89 4.31 -8.90
C SER A 27 -3.97 3.70 -9.99
N ARG A 28 -3.35 2.54 -9.73
CA ARG A 28 -2.41 1.89 -10.66
C ARG A 28 -2.71 0.43 -10.96
N LEU A 29 -3.36 -0.27 -10.05
CA LEU A 29 -3.66 -1.70 -10.19
C LEU A 29 -5.17 -1.92 -10.10
N GLU A 30 -5.67 -2.86 -10.90
CA GLU A 30 -7.06 -3.28 -10.80
C GLU A 30 -7.27 -4.09 -9.52
N LEU A 31 -8.02 -3.50 -8.58
CA LEU A 31 -8.37 -4.14 -7.32
C LEU A 31 -9.70 -4.89 -7.44
N ARG A 32 -9.67 -6.19 -7.14
CA ARG A 32 -10.88 -7.01 -7.04
C ARG A 32 -11.20 -7.27 -5.58
N ARG A 33 -12.44 -7.01 -5.17
CA ARG A 33 -12.90 -7.29 -3.80
C ARG A 33 -12.87 -8.79 -3.50
N GLN A 34 -12.28 -9.18 -2.37
CA GLN A 34 -12.27 -10.55 -1.87
C GLN A 34 -12.45 -10.55 -0.35
N GLY A 35 -13.62 -11.00 0.12
CA GLY A 35 -13.98 -10.95 1.54
C GLY A 35 -13.96 -9.50 2.08
N PRO A 36 -13.30 -9.23 3.21
CA PRO A 36 -13.17 -7.89 3.79
C PRO A 36 -12.06 -7.03 3.13
N GLY A 37 -11.28 -7.59 2.21
CA GLY A 37 -10.16 -6.89 1.56
C GLY A 37 -10.24 -6.91 0.03
N TYR A 38 -9.10 -6.65 -0.59
CA TYR A 38 -8.93 -6.65 -2.04
C TYR A 38 -7.77 -7.53 -2.47
N VAL A 39 -7.80 -7.99 -3.72
CA VAL A 39 -6.69 -8.66 -4.38
C VAL A 39 -6.33 -8.00 -5.70
N ALA A 40 -5.06 -8.09 -6.05
CA ALA A 40 -4.50 -7.62 -7.32
C ALA A 40 -3.34 -8.51 -7.78
N LEU A 41 -2.94 -8.34 -9.03
CA LEU A 41 -1.68 -8.88 -9.53
C LEU A 41 -0.52 -8.11 -8.90
N CYS A 42 0.51 -8.85 -8.47
CA CYS A 42 1.72 -8.27 -7.92
C CYS A 42 2.55 -7.61 -9.03
N PRO A 43 2.91 -6.31 -8.93
CA PRO A 43 3.75 -5.64 -9.93
C PRO A 43 5.25 -5.97 -9.78
N TRP A 44 5.65 -6.67 -8.70
CA TRP A 44 7.06 -6.97 -8.40
C TRP A 44 7.54 -8.33 -8.89
N HIS A 45 6.67 -9.14 -9.50
CA HIS A 45 7.05 -10.35 -10.22
C HIS A 45 6.13 -10.56 -11.42
N ASN A 46 6.47 -11.50 -12.30
CA ASN A 46 5.61 -11.87 -13.42
C ASN A 46 4.40 -12.66 -12.91
N ASP A 47 3.38 -11.94 -12.45
CA ASP A 47 2.21 -12.51 -11.81
C ASP A 47 1.09 -12.80 -12.81
N THR A 48 0.49 -13.99 -12.70
CA THR A 48 -0.65 -14.42 -13.54
C THR A 48 -1.89 -14.75 -12.72
N ARG A 49 -1.76 -14.84 -11.40
CA ARG A 49 -2.86 -15.14 -10.48
C ARG A 49 -2.79 -14.13 -9.33
N PRO A 50 -3.87 -13.41 -9.00
CA PRO A 50 -3.83 -12.37 -7.96
C PRO A 50 -3.21 -12.88 -6.65
N SER A 51 -1.96 -12.50 -6.41
CA SER A 51 -1.16 -12.96 -5.27
C SER A 51 -0.96 -11.87 -4.22
N MET A 52 -1.24 -10.62 -4.60
CA MET A 52 -1.22 -9.47 -3.72
C MET A 52 -2.58 -9.31 -3.04
N GLN A 53 -2.57 -9.19 -1.71
CA GLN A 53 -3.74 -8.86 -0.89
C GLN A 53 -3.57 -7.48 -0.28
N VAL A 54 -4.66 -6.71 -0.25
CA VAL A 54 -4.75 -5.39 0.38
C VAL A 54 -5.77 -5.47 1.52
N ASN A 55 -5.37 -5.06 2.71
CA ASN A 55 -6.21 -5.02 3.90
C ASN A 55 -6.57 -3.56 4.25
N PRO A 56 -7.79 -3.10 3.97
CA PRO A 56 -8.20 -1.71 4.22
C PRO A 56 -8.22 -1.36 5.71
N SER A 57 -8.63 -2.29 6.58
CA SER A 57 -8.71 -2.04 8.02
C SER A 57 -7.34 -1.88 8.67
N LYS A 58 -6.33 -2.59 8.16
CA LYS A 58 -4.95 -2.52 8.64
C LYS A 58 -4.10 -1.50 7.87
N GLN A 59 -4.60 -0.94 6.77
CA GLN A 59 -3.87 -0.05 5.87
C GLN A 59 -2.50 -0.65 5.45
N ILE A 60 -2.51 -1.93 5.06
CA ILE A 60 -1.33 -2.67 4.59
C ILE A 60 -1.65 -3.51 3.35
N TRP A 61 -0.61 -3.89 2.61
CA TRP A 61 -0.68 -4.88 1.54
C TRP A 61 0.46 -5.90 1.66
N LYS A 62 0.26 -7.08 1.10
CA LYS A 62 1.27 -8.12 1.01
C LYS A 62 1.06 -9.01 -0.21
N CYS A 63 2.13 -9.28 -0.93
CA CYS A 63 2.20 -10.37 -1.88
C CYS A 63 2.73 -11.64 -1.19
N TRP A 64 1.96 -12.72 -1.28
CA TRP A 64 2.31 -13.98 -0.62
C TRP A 64 3.26 -14.87 -1.43
N VAL A 65 3.59 -14.50 -2.67
CA VAL A 65 4.49 -15.27 -3.55
C VAL A 65 5.92 -14.74 -3.47
N CYS A 66 6.11 -13.43 -3.59
CA CYS A 66 7.44 -12.80 -3.51
C CYS A 66 7.79 -12.28 -2.10
N ASP A 67 6.88 -12.44 -1.13
CA ASP A 67 7.02 -12.02 0.28
C ASP A 67 7.27 -10.51 0.49
N ILE A 68 6.93 -9.69 -0.50
CA ILE A 68 6.99 -8.23 -0.41
C ILE A 68 5.66 -7.71 0.16
N GLY A 69 5.73 -6.72 1.04
CA GLY A 69 4.56 -6.05 1.60
C GLY A 69 4.96 -4.79 2.35
N GLY A 70 3.97 -3.98 2.69
CA GLY A 70 4.20 -2.71 3.37
C GLY A 70 2.91 -1.95 3.65
N ASP A 71 3.08 -0.68 4.02
CA ASP A 71 2.02 0.31 4.10
C ASP A 71 2.09 1.21 2.84
N VAL A 72 1.75 2.48 3.00
CA VAL A 72 1.76 3.49 1.93
C VAL A 72 3.15 4.02 1.56
N PHE A 73 4.22 3.64 2.29
CA PHE A 73 5.60 4.10 2.06
C PHE A 73 6.54 3.03 1.49
#